data_AF-A0A098S8J9-F1
#
_entry.id   AF-A0A098S8J9-F1
#
_cell.length_a   1.000
_cell.length_b   1.000
_cell.length_c   1.000
_cell.angle_alpha   90.00
_cell.angle_beta   90.00
_cell.angle_gamma   90.00
#
_symmetry.space_group_name_H-M   'P 1'
#
loop_
_entity.id
_entity.type
_entity.pdbx_description
1 polymer ?
#
loop_
_entity_poly.entity_id
_entity_poly.type
_entity_poly.pdbx_seq_one_letter_code
_entity_poly.pdbx_strand_id
1 'polypeptide(L)'
;MWTFLPLITVSPLAAQWPEGGIRATSSNHVQQALAELEAIAPNLIGFIPETQRRYIKIPRSSALPDQWQERLQDAFYRDAAAACQLYGQLYLADWRALLSKAARESFWGTSFLSNRTLNYFGIRHHGKPWICEQLGFCADHIRNDPEPASFVVFPNFEASVWAFIHTIYSGHFLARLPDGGIRVADAIQFERKHGIHYWEYTATGHTYGPMLQGPLYPSQSLIYSWSGHPINNLCINCDRATDWEWVQKIIRAEERTRAYPPAFNN
;
A
#
# COMPACT_ATOMS: atom_id res chain seq x y z
N MET A 1 -50.47 -23.14 17.90
CA MET A 1 -49.04 -23.50 18.00
C MET A 1 -48.28 -22.57 17.07
N TRP A 2 -47.50 -21.64 17.62
CA TRP A 2 -46.66 -20.73 16.85
C TRP A 2 -45.22 -21.24 16.95
N THR A 3 -44.67 -21.73 15.84
CA THR A 3 -43.26 -22.10 15.71
C THR A 3 -42.43 -20.83 15.55
N PHE A 4 -41.71 -20.45 16.60
CA PHE A 4 -40.65 -19.45 16.51
C PHE A 4 -39.43 -20.09 15.84
N LEU A 5 -39.14 -19.67 14.61
CA LEU A 5 -37.84 -19.85 13.98
C LEU A 5 -36.87 -18.85 14.61
N PRO A 6 -35.74 -19.28 15.22
CA PRO A 6 -34.71 -18.34 15.60
C PRO A 6 -34.05 -17.82 14.32
N LEU A 7 -34.25 -16.53 14.04
CA LEU A 7 -33.41 -15.78 13.12
C LEU A 7 -31.99 -15.80 13.71
N ILE A 8 -31.15 -16.68 13.17
CA ILE A 8 -29.71 -16.60 13.34
C ILE A 8 -29.29 -15.36 12.54
N THR A 9 -29.23 -14.22 13.23
CA THR A 9 -28.52 -13.06 12.73
C THR A 9 -27.06 -13.46 12.66
N VAL A 10 -26.62 -13.89 11.48
CA VAL A 10 -25.20 -13.96 11.15
C VAL A 10 -24.75 -12.50 11.10
N SER A 11 -24.34 -11.96 12.25
CA SER A 11 -23.52 -10.76 12.23
C SER A 11 -22.37 -11.06 11.29
N PRO A 12 -22.11 -10.26 10.24
CA PRO A 12 -20.82 -10.36 9.59
C PRO A 12 -19.82 -10.20 10.73
N LEU A 13 -18.86 -11.11 10.81
CA LEU A 13 -17.66 -10.93 11.60
C LEU A 13 -17.06 -9.61 11.10
N ALA A 14 -17.51 -8.50 11.68
CA ALA A 14 -16.74 -7.29 11.73
C ALA A 14 -15.40 -7.78 12.26
N ALA A 15 -14.35 -7.58 11.48
CA ALA A 15 -13.00 -7.70 11.97
C ALA A 15 -12.92 -6.79 13.21
N GLN A 16 -13.25 -7.35 14.37
CA GLN A 16 -12.90 -6.79 15.65
C GLN A 16 -11.39 -6.79 15.59
N TRP A 17 -10.86 -5.58 15.38
CA TRP A 17 -9.47 -5.27 15.49
C TRP A 17 -8.90 -6.07 16.65
N PRO A 18 -7.97 -7.01 16.42
CA PRO A 18 -7.30 -7.64 17.53
C PRO A 18 -6.58 -6.52 18.29
N GLU A 19 -7.05 -6.22 19.49
CA GLU A 19 -6.29 -5.46 20.47
C GLU A 19 -5.03 -6.28 20.77
N GLY A 20 -3.99 -6.02 19.96
CA GLY A 20 -2.70 -6.68 20.01
C GLY A 20 -2.46 -7.67 18.87
N GLY A 21 -1.45 -7.38 18.04
CA GLY A 21 -0.60 -8.47 17.55
C GLY A 21 -0.28 -8.59 16.06
N ILE A 22 -0.05 -7.49 15.35
CA ILE A 22 1.23 -7.38 14.60
C ILE A 22 1.81 -6.05 15.05
N ARG A 23 2.87 -6.10 15.86
CA ARG A 23 3.73 -4.92 16.00
C ARG A 23 4.20 -4.65 14.58
N ALA A 24 3.64 -3.62 13.94
CA ALA A 24 4.38 -2.96 12.89
C ALA A 24 5.73 -2.68 13.54
N THR A 25 6.77 -3.41 13.15
CA THR A 25 8.14 -2.93 13.27
C THR A 25 8.26 -1.75 12.28
N SER A 26 7.37 -0.76 12.42
CA SER A 26 7.46 0.52 11.74
C SER A 26 8.49 1.27 12.52
N SER A 27 9.75 0.94 12.25
CA SER A 27 10.73 1.98 12.07
C SER A 27 10.02 3.17 11.41
N ASN A 28 10.01 4.31 12.08
CA ASN A 28 9.24 5.48 11.66
C ASN A 28 10.22 6.51 11.08
N HIS A 29 11.14 6.04 10.22
CA HIS A 29 12.26 6.85 9.75
C HIS A 29 11.77 8.04 8.94
N VAL A 30 10.68 7.89 8.17
CA VAL A 30 10.09 9.01 7.44
C VAL A 30 9.61 10.09 8.42
N GLN A 31 8.94 9.69 9.51
CA GLN A 31 8.46 10.65 10.50
C GLN A 31 9.60 11.29 11.31
N GLN A 32 10.69 10.56 11.56
CA GLN A 32 11.92 11.10 12.15
C GLN A 32 12.55 12.15 11.21
N ALA A 33 12.72 11.82 9.92
CA ALA A 33 13.25 12.75 8.93
C ALA A 33 12.37 14.01 8.79
N LEU A 34 11.03 13.86 8.83
CA LEU A 34 10.12 15.00 8.82
C LEU A 34 10.18 15.84 10.10
N ALA A 35 10.42 15.23 11.26
CA ALA A 35 10.60 15.96 12.52
C ALA A 35 11.89 16.78 12.52
N GLU A 36 12.98 16.22 11.99
CA GLU A 36 14.23 16.96 11.83
C GLU A 36 14.11 18.09 10.82
N LEU A 37 13.39 17.85 9.71
CA LEU A 37 13.10 18.89 8.72
C LEU A 37 12.20 19.99 9.31
N GLU A 38 11.22 19.64 10.13
CA GLU A 38 10.36 20.60 10.84
C GLU A 38 11.17 21.53 11.75
N ALA A 39 12.21 21.02 12.44
CA ALA A 39 13.06 21.83 13.30
C ALA A 39 13.84 22.92 12.53
N ILE A 40 14.09 22.72 11.24
CA ILE A 40 14.87 23.64 10.38
C ILE A 40 13.96 24.48 9.48
N ALA A 41 12.85 23.92 9.01
CA ALA A 41 11.91 24.53 8.08
C ALA A 41 10.44 24.25 8.49
N PRO A 42 9.98 24.80 9.63
CA PRO A 42 8.66 24.48 10.20
C PRO A 42 7.50 24.92 9.30
N ASN A 43 7.72 25.91 8.44
CA ASN A 43 6.72 26.36 7.47
C ASN A 43 6.41 25.30 6.41
N LEU A 44 7.34 24.39 6.08
CA LEU A 44 7.16 23.34 5.07
C LEU A 44 6.37 22.12 5.60
N ILE A 45 6.39 21.91 6.91
CA ILE A 45 5.83 20.73 7.55
C ILE A 45 4.47 21.05 8.17
N GLY A 46 3.51 20.16 7.95
CA GLY A 46 2.22 20.13 8.64
C GLY A 46 2.15 18.91 9.56
N PHE A 47 1.21 18.96 10.51
CA PHE A 47 0.97 17.90 11.48
C PHE A 47 -0.51 17.52 11.50
N ILE A 48 -0.80 16.22 11.64
CA ILE A 48 -2.14 15.66 11.69
C ILE A 48 -2.38 15.16 13.13
N PRO A 49 -3.18 15.86 13.94
CA PRO A 49 -3.40 15.49 15.33
C PRO A 49 -4.00 14.10 15.51
N GLU A 50 -4.86 13.66 14.60
CA GLU A 50 -5.58 12.38 14.74
C GLU A 50 -4.67 11.17 14.57
N THR A 51 -3.63 11.28 13.73
CA THR A 51 -2.67 10.20 13.50
C THR A 51 -1.32 10.44 14.16
N GLN A 52 -1.09 11.63 14.71
CA GLN A 52 0.19 12.09 15.25
C GLN A 52 1.33 12.04 14.20
N ARG A 53 1.00 12.31 12.93
CA ARG A 53 1.94 12.22 11.81
C ARG A 53 2.18 13.57 11.15
N ARG A 54 3.42 13.77 10.73
CA ARG A 54 3.90 14.89 9.92
C ARG A 54 3.73 14.60 8.45
N TYR A 55 3.57 15.67 7.67
CA TYR A 55 3.52 15.64 6.21
C TYR A 55 4.12 16.93 5.62
N ILE A 56 4.51 16.89 4.36
CA ILE A 56 4.95 18.08 3.62
C ILE A 56 3.73 18.79 3.04
N LYS A 57 3.55 20.07 3.36
CA LYS A 57 2.38 20.86 2.92
C LYS A 57 2.27 20.95 1.40
N ILE A 58 3.41 21.01 0.70
CA ILE A 58 3.50 21.06 -0.76
C ILE A 58 4.44 19.94 -1.23
N PRO A 59 3.93 18.72 -1.47
CA PRO A 59 4.74 17.55 -1.81
C PRO A 59 5.21 17.62 -3.27
N ARG A 60 6.27 18.39 -3.52
CA ARG A 60 6.90 18.56 -4.85
C ARG A 60 8.42 18.51 -4.69
N SER A 61 9.13 17.92 -5.64
CA SER A 61 10.61 17.85 -5.59
C SER A 61 11.24 19.24 -5.49
N SER A 62 10.72 20.22 -6.24
CA SER A 62 11.21 21.61 -6.18
C SER A 62 11.05 22.30 -4.83
N ALA A 63 10.28 21.75 -3.89
CA ALA A 63 10.07 22.32 -2.56
C ALA A 63 11.14 21.87 -1.54
N LEU A 64 12.03 20.94 -1.90
CA LEU A 64 13.05 20.38 -1.00
C LEU A 64 14.44 20.43 -1.62
N PRO A 65 15.49 20.80 -0.86
CA PRO A 65 16.88 20.58 -1.26
C PRO A 65 17.16 19.09 -1.54
N ASP A 66 18.05 18.81 -2.49
CA ASP A 66 18.34 17.44 -2.96
C ASP A 66 18.72 16.48 -1.82
N GLN A 67 19.53 16.93 -0.86
CA GLN A 67 19.91 16.15 0.32
C GLN A 67 18.69 15.65 1.11
N TRP A 68 17.67 16.49 1.27
CA TRP A 68 16.44 16.10 1.98
C TRP A 68 15.60 15.14 1.16
N GLN A 69 15.60 15.28 -0.17
CA GLN A 69 14.93 14.31 -1.04
C GLN A 69 15.56 12.92 -0.93
N GLU A 70 16.89 12.83 -0.97
CA GLU A 70 17.60 11.55 -0.81
C GLU A 70 17.37 10.95 0.57
N ARG A 71 17.41 11.77 1.62
CA ARG A 71 17.15 11.31 2.98
C ARG A 71 15.73 10.76 3.15
N LEU A 72 14.73 11.41 2.57
CA LEU A 72 13.35 10.93 2.59
C LEU A 72 13.17 9.65 1.77
N GLN A 73 13.86 9.52 0.64
CA GLN A 73 13.89 8.28 -0.15
C GLN A 73 14.42 7.12 0.67
N ASP A 74 15.56 7.32 1.33
CA ASP A 74 16.22 6.29 2.13
C ASP A 74 15.39 5.92 3.36
N ALA A 75 14.78 6.90 4.02
CA ALA A 75 13.86 6.70 5.12
C ALA A 75 12.63 5.88 4.69
N PHE A 76 12.00 6.25 3.57
CA PHE A 76 10.86 5.52 3.02
C PHE A 76 11.22 4.08 2.65
N TYR A 77 12.37 3.88 2.01
CA TYR A 77 12.87 2.54 1.68
C TYR A 77 12.98 1.67 2.95
N ARG A 78 13.57 2.19 4.04
CA ARG A 78 13.70 1.47 5.31
C ARG A 78 12.36 1.11 5.93
N ASP A 79 11.37 2.01 5.83
CA ASP A 79 10.05 1.81 6.45
C ASP A 79 9.18 0.82 5.66
N ALA A 80 9.32 0.75 4.33
CA ALA A 80 8.36 0.08 3.45
C ALA A 80 8.91 -1.12 2.68
N ALA A 81 10.23 -1.22 2.43
CA ALA A 81 10.78 -2.24 1.53
C ALA A 81 10.52 -3.67 2.00
N ALA A 82 10.61 -3.94 3.30
CA ALA A 82 10.40 -5.28 3.85
C ALA A 82 8.98 -5.82 3.57
N ALA A 83 7.96 -4.99 3.78
CA ALA A 83 6.57 -5.36 3.47
C ALA A 83 6.39 -5.58 1.97
N CYS A 84 6.90 -4.69 1.12
CA CYS A 84 6.82 -4.88 -0.33
C CYS A 84 7.56 -6.15 -0.80
N GLN A 85 8.70 -6.49 -0.21
CA GLN A 85 9.46 -7.71 -0.52
C GLN A 85 8.67 -8.97 -0.16
N LEU A 86 8.11 -9.01 1.06
CA LEU A 86 7.28 -10.11 1.53
C LEU A 86 6.07 -10.33 0.61
N TYR A 87 5.27 -9.28 0.38
CA TYR A 87 4.08 -9.38 -0.47
C TYR A 87 4.46 -9.61 -1.94
N GLY A 88 5.56 -9.04 -2.41
CA GLY A 88 6.09 -9.33 -3.75
C GLY A 88 6.36 -10.82 -3.94
N GLN A 89 7.03 -11.44 -2.97
CA GLN A 89 7.30 -12.89 -3.01
C GLN A 89 6.01 -13.71 -2.93
N LEU A 90 5.11 -13.41 -2.01
CA LEU A 90 3.88 -14.18 -1.80
C LEU A 90 2.95 -14.11 -3.01
N TYR A 91 2.86 -12.96 -3.68
CA TYR A 91 1.94 -12.76 -4.80
C TYR A 91 2.63 -12.70 -6.17
N LEU A 92 3.83 -13.28 -6.28
CA LEU A 92 4.59 -13.35 -7.52
C LEU A 92 4.76 -11.99 -8.21
N ALA A 93 4.94 -10.90 -7.46
CA ALA A 93 5.13 -9.55 -7.97
C ALA A 93 6.55 -9.05 -7.69
N ASP A 94 7.17 -8.38 -8.66
CA ASP A 94 8.40 -7.63 -8.40
C ASP A 94 8.15 -6.52 -7.37
N TRP A 95 8.72 -6.69 -6.18
CA TRP A 95 8.53 -5.78 -5.05
C TRP A 95 8.99 -4.36 -5.32
N ARG A 96 9.93 -4.15 -6.25
CA ARG A 96 10.39 -2.80 -6.62
C ARG A 96 9.30 -2.02 -7.35
N ALA A 97 8.47 -2.69 -8.14
CA ALA A 97 7.29 -2.06 -8.76
C ALA A 97 6.21 -1.71 -7.72
N LEU A 98 6.02 -2.55 -6.70
CA LEU A 98 5.11 -2.24 -5.59
C LEU A 98 5.61 -1.04 -4.80
N LEU A 99 6.89 -1.03 -4.43
CA LEU A 99 7.49 0.03 -3.64
C LEU A 99 7.57 1.35 -4.40
N SER A 100 7.89 1.32 -5.71
CA SER A 100 7.92 2.53 -6.54
C SER A 100 6.54 3.17 -6.66
N LYS A 101 5.49 2.35 -6.76
CA LYS A 101 4.12 2.83 -6.76
C LYS A 101 3.78 3.52 -5.44
N ALA A 102 4.05 2.88 -4.31
CA ALA A 102 3.82 3.45 -2.99
C ALA A 102 4.59 4.76 -2.82
N ALA A 103 5.87 4.77 -3.17
CA ALA A 103 6.74 5.94 -3.07
C ALA A 103 6.20 7.12 -3.89
N ARG A 104 5.77 6.87 -5.12
CA ARG A 104 5.24 7.93 -5.97
C ARG A 104 3.93 8.50 -5.45
N GLU A 105 2.95 7.66 -5.20
CA GLU A 105 1.59 8.08 -4.80
C GLU A 105 1.59 8.81 -3.46
N SER A 106 2.48 8.42 -2.55
CA SER A 106 2.60 9.03 -1.23
C SER A 106 3.67 10.14 -1.15
N PHE A 107 4.38 10.42 -2.25
CA PHE A 107 5.58 11.26 -2.28
C PHE A 107 6.57 10.87 -1.16
N TRP A 108 7.13 9.67 -1.26
CA TRP A 108 8.04 9.06 -0.26
C TRP A 108 7.42 8.99 1.14
N GLY A 109 6.11 8.74 1.22
CA GLY A 109 5.38 8.63 2.49
C GLY A 109 5.14 9.96 3.19
N THR A 110 5.34 11.10 2.51
CA THR A 110 5.26 12.44 3.12
C THR A 110 4.00 13.22 2.76
N SER A 111 3.13 12.68 1.92
CA SER A 111 1.87 13.33 1.55
C SER A 111 0.89 13.41 2.73
N PHE A 112 -0.01 14.40 2.71
CA PHE A 112 -1.11 14.49 3.68
C PHE A 112 -1.97 13.23 3.68
N LEU A 113 -2.38 12.76 2.48
CA LEU A 113 -3.30 11.63 2.36
C LEU A 113 -2.71 10.35 2.96
N SER A 114 -1.47 10.00 2.62
CA SER A 114 -0.81 8.81 3.17
C SER A 114 -0.63 8.87 4.68
N ASN A 115 -0.36 10.06 5.25
CA ASN A 115 -0.21 10.22 6.70
C ASN A 115 -1.53 10.35 7.47
N ARG A 116 -2.63 10.71 6.79
CA ARG A 116 -3.97 10.73 7.38
C ARG A 116 -4.62 9.35 7.37
N THR A 117 -4.38 8.57 6.32
CA THR A 117 -5.16 7.37 5.99
C THR A 117 -4.34 6.09 5.93
N LEU A 118 -3.01 6.18 6.02
CA LEU A 118 -2.07 5.07 5.75
C LEU A 118 -2.30 4.41 4.38
N ASN A 119 -2.90 5.15 3.45
CA ASN A 119 -3.12 4.75 2.07
C ASN A 119 -1.98 5.29 1.20
N TYR A 120 -0.95 4.46 1.03
CA TYR A 120 0.24 4.83 0.28
C TYR A 120 0.10 4.64 -1.23
N PHE A 121 -1.02 4.07 -1.68
CA PHE A 121 -1.27 3.69 -3.07
C PHE A 121 -2.40 4.51 -3.72
N GLY A 122 -3.02 5.44 -3.00
CA GLY A 122 -4.13 6.25 -3.51
C GLY A 122 -5.41 5.44 -3.80
N ILE A 123 -5.63 4.35 -3.07
CA ILE A 123 -6.77 3.44 -3.31
C ILE A 123 -8.07 4.16 -2.95
N ARG A 124 -8.91 4.38 -3.96
CA ARG A 124 -10.27 4.90 -3.75
C ARG A 124 -11.22 3.80 -3.29
N HIS A 125 -12.11 4.16 -2.36
CA HIS A 125 -13.16 3.30 -1.83
C HIS A 125 -14.24 2.98 -2.87
N HIS A 126 -14.55 3.96 -3.74
CA HIS A 126 -15.58 3.79 -4.77
C HIS A 126 -15.21 2.73 -5.83
N GLY A 127 -16.23 1.95 -6.26
CA GLY A 127 -16.11 0.92 -7.30
C GLY A 127 -15.41 -0.36 -6.88
N LYS A 128 -15.17 -0.58 -5.57
CA LYS A 128 -14.48 -1.75 -5.02
C LYS A 128 -15.17 -2.27 -3.75
N PRO A 129 -16.40 -2.83 -3.85
CA PRO A 129 -17.15 -3.31 -2.68
C PRO A 129 -16.36 -4.32 -1.84
N TRP A 130 -15.51 -5.12 -2.50
CA TRP A 130 -14.61 -6.08 -1.86
C TRP A 130 -13.68 -5.48 -0.80
N ILE A 131 -13.32 -4.19 -0.89
CA ILE A 131 -12.45 -3.57 0.12
C ILE A 131 -13.10 -3.57 1.51
N CYS A 132 -14.38 -3.20 1.59
CA CYS A 132 -15.12 -3.18 2.85
C CYS A 132 -15.78 -4.53 3.13
N GLU A 133 -16.52 -5.09 2.16
CA GLU A 133 -17.36 -6.28 2.38
C GLU A 133 -16.54 -7.55 2.62
N GLN A 134 -15.35 -7.64 2.04
CA GLN A 134 -14.54 -8.87 2.06
C GLN A 134 -13.28 -8.69 2.90
N LEU A 135 -12.57 -7.57 2.75
CA LEU A 135 -11.32 -7.32 3.49
C LEU A 135 -11.53 -6.50 4.79
N GLY A 136 -12.74 -6.00 5.05
CA GLY A 136 -13.08 -5.29 6.29
C GLY A 136 -12.60 -3.83 6.37
N PHE A 137 -12.01 -3.27 5.31
CA PHE A 137 -11.50 -1.89 5.29
C PHE A 137 -12.60 -0.88 4.91
N CYS A 138 -13.56 -0.67 5.81
CA CYS A 138 -14.75 0.15 5.53
C CYS A 138 -14.60 1.65 5.81
N ALA A 139 -13.55 2.06 6.53
CA ALA A 139 -13.33 3.46 6.84
C ALA A 139 -12.79 4.20 5.61
N ASP A 140 -13.24 5.45 5.41
CA ASP A 140 -12.82 6.28 4.31
C ASP A 140 -12.55 7.74 4.71
N HIS A 141 -11.85 8.45 3.83
CA HIS A 141 -11.57 9.88 3.94
C HIS A 141 -11.85 10.55 2.60
N ILE A 142 -12.71 11.56 2.62
CA ILE A 142 -13.09 12.32 1.43
C ILE A 142 -12.12 13.48 1.21
N ARG A 143 -11.51 13.54 0.04
CA ARG A 143 -10.75 14.71 -0.43
C ARG A 143 -11.53 15.40 -1.55
N ASN A 144 -11.70 16.71 -1.43
CA ASN A 144 -12.40 17.54 -2.41
C ASN A 144 -11.38 18.25 -3.30
N ASP A 145 -10.75 17.56 -4.27
CA ASP A 145 -9.95 18.24 -5.32
C ASP A 145 -9.50 17.33 -6.48
N PRO A 146 -9.81 17.64 -7.77
CA PRO A 146 -10.78 18.63 -8.26
C PRO A 146 -12.25 18.15 -8.16
N GLU A 147 -12.46 16.85 -7.96
CA GLU A 147 -13.77 16.25 -7.68
C GLU A 147 -13.71 15.51 -6.33
N PRO A 148 -14.81 15.42 -5.56
CA PRO A 148 -14.86 14.63 -4.34
C PRO A 148 -14.48 13.18 -4.62
N ALA A 149 -13.44 12.70 -3.94
CA ALA A 149 -13.00 11.31 -4.00
C ALA A 149 -12.85 10.74 -2.59
N SER A 150 -13.49 9.60 -2.36
CA SER A 150 -13.37 8.82 -1.12
C SER A 150 -12.18 7.86 -1.22
N PHE A 151 -11.24 7.99 -0.30
CA PHE A 151 -10.03 7.16 -0.19
C PHE A 151 -10.13 6.25 1.03
N VAL A 152 -9.73 4.99 0.87
CA VAL A 152 -9.76 3.99 1.94
C VAL A 152 -8.78 4.38 3.05
N VAL A 153 -9.17 4.18 4.31
CA VAL A 153 -8.31 4.31 5.49
C VAL A 153 -7.84 2.92 5.91
N PHE A 154 -6.53 2.73 5.97
CA PHE A 154 -5.89 1.50 6.38
C PHE A 154 -5.32 1.62 7.81
N PRO A 155 -5.17 0.49 8.52
CA PRO A 155 -4.56 0.47 9.85
C PRO A 155 -3.04 0.61 9.84
N ASN A 156 -2.40 0.20 8.75
CA ASN A 156 -0.94 0.20 8.59
C ASN A 156 -0.56 0.10 7.10
N PHE A 157 0.73 0.22 6.84
CA PHE A 157 1.27 0.12 5.48
C PHE A 157 0.99 -1.25 4.85
N GLU A 158 1.19 -2.35 5.59
CA GLU A 158 0.97 -3.72 5.09
C GLU A 158 -0.45 -3.95 4.59
N ALA A 159 -1.47 -3.51 5.33
CA ALA A 159 -2.86 -3.57 4.90
C ALA A 159 -3.10 -2.78 3.59
N SER A 160 -2.44 -1.63 3.43
CA SER A 160 -2.50 -0.88 2.18
C SER A 160 -1.79 -1.58 1.02
N VAL A 161 -0.68 -2.30 1.27
CA VAL A 161 0.01 -3.15 0.29
C VAL A 161 -0.89 -4.32 -0.11
N TRP A 162 -1.51 -4.98 0.85
CA TRP A 162 -2.43 -6.09 0.60
C TRP A 162 -3.61 -5.67 -0.27
N ALA A 163 -4.30 -4.57 0.09
CA ALA A 163 -5.39 -4.04 -0.72
C ALA A 163 -4.91 -3.58 -2.12
N PHE A 164 -3.66 -3.11 -2.24
CA PHE A 164 -3.08 -2.79 -3.53
C PHE A 164 -2.83 -4.03 -4.40
N ILE A 165 -2.33 -5.13 -3.82
CA ILE A 165 -2.21 -6.43 -4.49
C ILE A 165 -3.55 -6.88 -5.07
N HIS A 166 -4.62 -6.82 -4.27
CA HIS A 166 -5.98 -7.09 -4.76
C HIS A 166 -6.43 -6.16 -5.89
N THR A 167 -6.00 -4.91 -5.84
CA THR A 167 -6.30 -3.94 -6.90
C THR A 167 -5.62 -4.33 -8.21
N ILE A 168 -4.31 -4.59 -8.20
CA ILE A 168 -3.54 -4.93 -9.42
C ILE A 168 -3.87 -6.31 -9.98
N TYR A 169 -4.52 -7.17 -9.19
CA TYR A 169 -5.04 -8.45 -9.64
C TYR A 169 -6.55 -8.47 -9.82
N SER A 170 -7.17 -7.31 -10.03
CA SER A 170 -8.54 -7.23 -10.54
C SER A 170 -8.55 -7.48 -12.06
N GLY A 171 -9.67 -8.01 -12.59
CA GLY A 171 -9.77 -8.50 -13.99
C GLY A 171 -9.25 -7.55 -15.07
N HIS A 172 -9.45 -6.23 -14.90
CA HIS A 172 -8.96 -5.22 -15.84
C HIS A 172 -7.44 -5.16 -15.99
N PHE A 173 -6.69 -5.49 -14.93
CA PHE A 173 -5.22 -5.51 -14.92
C PHE A 173 -4.68 -6.88 -15.30
N LEU A 174 -5.35 -7.95 -14.85
CA LEU A 174 -5.00 -9.34 -15.14
C LEU A 174 -4.87 -9.60 -16.64
N ALA A 175 -5.80 -9.09 -17.45
CA ALA A 175 -5.80 -9.26 -18.91
C ALA A 175 -4.54 -8.71 -19.62
N ARG A 176 -3.70 -7.95 -18.93
CA ARG A 176 -2.45 -7.37 -19.45
C ARG A 176 -1.20 -8.05 -18.93
N LEU A 177 -1.33 -8.96 -17.97
CA LEU A 177 -0.22 -9.80 -17.55
C LEU A 177 0.03 -10.90 -18.59
N PRO A 178 1.27 -11.39 -18.75
CA PRO A 178 1.63 -12.35 -19.81
C PRO A 178 0.79 -13.64 -19.84
N ASP A 179 0.25 -14.06 -18.71
CA ASP A 179 -0.57 -15.27 -18.54
C ASP A 179 -2.00 -14.96 -18.09
N GLY A 180 -2.46 -13.72 -18.26
CA GLY A 180 -3.76 -13.30 -17.76
C GLY A 180 -3.86 -13.30 -16.23
N GLY A 181 -2.73 -13.37 -15.51
CA GLY A 181 -2.69 -13.43 -14.04
C GLY A 181 -3.22 -14.74 -13.44
N ILE A 182 -3.31 -15.80 -14.24
CA ILE A 182 -3.87 -17.09 -13.82
C ILE A 182 -3.18 -17.68 -12.59
N ARG A 183 -1.88 -17.42 -12.41
CA ARG A 183 -1.09 -17.96 -11.30
C ARG A 183 -1.44 -17.39 -9.93
N VAL A 184 -2.09 -16.23 -9.88
CA VAL A 184 -2.48 -15.56 -8.63
C VAL A 184 -4.00 -15.48 -8.46
N ALA A 185 -4.77 -15.76 -9.52
CA ALA A 185 -6.21 -15.55 -9.55
C ALA A 185 -6.95 -16.31 -8.45
N ASP A 186 -6.64 -17.59 -8.25
CA ASP A 186 -7.32 -18.44 -7.26
C ASP A 186 -7.01 -18.02 -5.82
N ALA A 187 -5.77 -17.60 -5.54
CA ALA A 187 -5.39 -17.05 -4.25
C ALA A 187 -6.16 -15.75 -3.96
N ILE A 188 -6.21 -14.81 -4.91
CA ILE A 188 -6.95 -13.55 -4.74
C ILE A 188 -8.45 -13.81 -4.55
N GLN A 189 -9.02 -14.76 -5.28
CA GLN A 189 -10.42 -15.16 -5.10
C GLN A 189 -10.67 -15.80 -3.72
N PHE A 190 -9.76 -16.66 -3.26
CA PHE A 190 -9.82 -17.23 -1.92
C PHE A 190 -9.83 -16.14 -0.85
N GLU A 191 -8.90 -15.19 -0.91
CA GLU A 191 -8.81 -14.10 0.08
C GLU A 191 -10.05 -13.20 0.05
N ARG A 192 -10.58 -12.89 -1.13
CA ARG A 192 -11.85 -12.16 -1.28
C ARG A 192 -13.06 -12.92 -0.73
N LYS A 193 -13.03 -14.25 -0.76
CA LYS A 193 -14.10 -15.07 -0.20
C LYS A 193 -14.01 -15.19 1.31
N HIS A 194 -12.80 -15.23 1.86
CA HIS A 194 -12.56 -15.58 3.25
C HIS A 194 -12.13 -14.40 4.14
N GLY A 195 -11.74 -13.26 3.56
CA GLY A 195 -11.32 -12.05 4.29
C GLY A 195 -10.00 -12.19 5.05
N ILE A 196 -9.20 -13.19 4.72
CA ILE A 196 -7.89 -13.49 5.33
C ILE A 196 -6.87 -13.74 4.22
N HIS A 197 -5.58 -13.71 4.56
CA HIS A 197 -4.54 -14.08 3.61
C HIS A 197 -4.63 -15.55 3.20
N TYR A 198 -4.24 -15.88 1.96
CA TYR A 198 -4.38 -17.25 1.44
C TYR A 198 -3.49 -18.25 2.21
N TRP A 199 -2.39 -17.78 2.80
CA TRP A 199 -1.49 -18.60 3.62
C TRP A 199 -1.95 -18.73 5.08
N GLU A 200 -3.05 -18.08 5.47
CA GLU A 200 -3.64 -18.20 6.81
C GLU A 200 -4.71 -19.30 6.86
N TYR A 201 -4.97 -19.78 8.08
CA TYR A 201 -6.02 -20.77 8.33
C TYR A 201 -7.39 -20.11 8.41
N THR A 202 -8.37 -20.70 7.71
CA THR A 202 -9.79 -20.35 7.87
C THR A 202 -10.34 -20.77 9.24
N ALA A 203 -11.51 -20.25 9.60
CA ALA A 203 -12.23 -20.67 10.82
C ALA A 203 -12.51 -22.20 10.88
N THR A 204 -12.57 -22.87 9.73
CA THR A 204 -12.75 -24.32 9.60
C THR A 204 -11.43 -25.11 9.60
N GLY A 205 -10.28 -24.45 9.78
CA GLY A 205 -8.95 -25.10 9.82
C GLY A 205 -8.37 -25.45 8.45
N HIS A 206 -8.99 -25.01 7.36
CA HIS A 206 -8.47 -25.18 6.00
C HIS A 206 -7.62 -23.97 5.58
N THR A 207 -6.52 -24.18 4.87
CA THR A 207 -5.76 -23.13 4.16
C THR A 207 -6.10 -23.15 2.68
N TYR A 208 -5.69 -22.12 1.94
CA TYR A 208 -5.43 -22.27 0.51
C TYR A 208 -4.39 -23.40 0.30
N GLY A 209 -4.35 -23.99 -0.90
CA GLY A 209 -3.48 -25.12 -1.24
C GLY A 209 -1.97 -24.79 -1.16
N PRO A 210 -1.11 -25.36 -2.02
CA PRO A 210 0.31 -25.05 -1.97
C PRO A 210 0.54 -23.54 -2.15
N MET A 211 1.54 -23.00 -1.46
CA MET A 211 1.99 -21.61 -1.67
C MET A 211 2.22 -21.36 -3.16
N LEU A 212 1.87 -20.17 -3.64
CA LEU A 212 2.06 -19.79 -5.03
C LEU A 212 3.51 -20.04 -5.47
N GLN A 213 3.68 -20.74 -6.59
CA GLN A 213 4.98 -21.07 -7.16
C GLN A 213 5.12 -20.45 -8.55
N GLY A 214 6.35 -20.07 -8.91
CA GLY A 214 6.70 -19.64 -10.24
C GLY A 214 7.50 -18.32 -10.27
N PRO A 215 7.90 -17.87 -11.47
CA PRO A 215 8.65 -16.63 -11.62
C PRO A 215 7.81 -15.41 -11.22
N LEU A 216 8.43 -14.40 -10.61
CA LEU A 216 7.77 -13.13 -10.37
C LEU A 216 7.35 -12.49 -11.72
N TYR A 217 6.20 -11.83 -11.75
CA TYR A 217 5.87 -10.88 -12.79
C TYR A 217 6.89 -9.74 -12.72
N PRO A 218 7.66 -9.50 -13.81
CA PRO A 218 8.70 -8.49 -13.79
C PRO A 218 8.07 -7.10 -13.68
N SER A 219 8.81 -6.16 -13.08
CA SER A 219 8.35 -4.78 -12.90
C SER A 219 7.82 -4.16 -14.20
N GLN A 220 8.42 -4.48 -15.36
CA GLN A 220 7.93 -4.00 -16.65
C GLN A 220 6.48 -4.43 -16.91
N SER A 221 6.16 -5.72 -16.81
CA SER A 221 4.80 -6.21 -17.02
C SER A 221 3.81 -5.63 -16.02
N LEU A 222 4.23 -5.52 -14.75
CA LEU A 222 3.41 -4.94 -13.69
C LEU A 222 3.11 -3.47 -13.95
N ILE A 223 4.13 -2.64 -14.21
CA ILE A 223 3.98 -1.22 -14.52
C ILE A 223 3.13 -1.03 -15.78
N TYR A 224 3.37 -1.82 -16.82
CA TYR A 224 2.57 -1.74 -18.05
C TYR A 224 1.08 -2.04 -17.81
N SER A 225 0.74 -2.85 -16.80
CA SER A 225 -0.66 -3.13 -16.47
C SER A 225 -1.39 -1.87 -15.95
N TRP A 226 -0.70 -0.98 -15.22
CA TRP A 226 -1.29 0.17 -14.51
C TRP A 226 -0.77 1.56 -14.92
N SER A 227 0.11 1.71 -15.90
CA SER A 227 0.56 3.03 -16.38
C SER A 227 -0.20 3.48 -17.65
N GLY A 228 -0.37 4.79 -17.83
CA GLY A 228 -0.90 5.37 -19.08
C GLY A 228 -2.39 5.16 -19.37
N HIS A 229 -3.22 4.84 -18.37
CA HIS A 229 -4.66 4.60 -18.58
C HIS A 229 -5.60 5.45 -17.69
N PRO A 230 -6.77 5.89 -18.20
CA PRO A 230 -7.75 6.71 -17.47
C PRO A 230 -8.40 6.00 -16.28
N ILE A 231 -8.39 4.65 -16.26
CA ILE A 231 -8.87 3.85 -15.13
C ILE A 231 -8.00 4.11 -13.87
N ASN A 232 -6.83 4.73 -14.06
CA ASN A 232 -5.95 5.16 -12.98
C ASN A 232 -6.44 6.45 -12.33
N ASN A 233 -7.39 6.26 -11.43
CA ASN A 233 -7.44 7.04 -10.19
C ASN A 233 -6.16 6.89 -9.32
N LEU A 234 -5.17 6.15 -9.80
CA LEU A 234 -3.86 5.90 -9.23
C LEU A 234 -2.77 6.76 -9.91
N CYS A 235 -3.08 7.68 -10.83
CA CYS A 235 -2.18 8.77 -11.26
C CYS A 235 -2.82 9.71 -12.29
N ILE A 236 -2.65 11.03 -12.12
CA ILE A 236 -3.24 12.02 -13.04
C ILE A 236 -2.35 12.31 -14.26
N ASN A 237 -1.03 12.08 -14.22
CA ASN A 237 -0.09 12.42 -15.32
C ASN A 237 1.05 11.39 -15.48
N CYS A 238 0.72 10.11 -15.64
CA CYS A 238 1.73 9.05 -15.52
C CYS A 238 1.82 8.22 -16.78
N ASP A 239 2.87 8.51 -17.54
CA ASP A 239 3.34 7.65 -18.61
C ASP A 239 4.26 6.54 -18.06
N ARG A 240 4.54 5.57 -18.92
CA ARG A 240 5.39 4.42 -18.57
C ARG A 240 6.83 4.83 -18.26
N ALA A 241 7.33 5.89 -18.88
CA ALA A 241 8.70 6.36 -18.69
C ALA A 241 8.89 6.89 -17.26
N THR A 242 7.97 7.73 -16.81
CA THR A 242 7.94 8.31 -15.47
C THR A 242 7.86 7.21 -14.40
N ASP A 243 7.02 6.20 -14.59
CA ASP A 243 6.93 5.06 -13.65
C ASP A 243 8.25 4.27 -13.56
N TRP A 244 8.98 4.18 -14.66
CA TRP A 244 10.27 3.49 -14.69
C TRP A 244 11.37 4.28 -13.98
N GLU A 245 11.35 5.60 -14.07
CA GLU A 245 12.23 6.46 -13.28
C GLU A 245 12.02 6.27 -11.77
N TRP A 246 10.79 6.05 -11.32
CA TRP A 246 10.52 5.77 -9.90
C TRP A 246 11.13 4.44 -9.44
N VAL A 247 11.14 3.41 -10.28
CA VAL A 247 11.86 2.16 -9.96
C VAL A 247 13.36 2.39 -9.87
N GLN A 248 13.94 3.19 -10.77
CA GLN A 248 15.35 3.56 -10.67
C GLN A 248 15.67 4.33 -9.37
N LYS A 249 14.76 5.19 -8.90
CA LYS A 249 14.90 5.85 -7.59
C LYS A 249 14.88 4.86 -6.43
N ILE A 250 14.05 3.80 -6.50
CA ILE A 250 14.06 2.71 -5.50
C ILE A 250 15.41 1.99 -5.50
N ILE A 251 15.95 1.65 -6.68
CA ILE A 251 17.24 0.97 -6.80
C ILE A 251 18.36 1.82 -6.19
N ARG A 252 18.38 3.12 -6.46
CA ARG A 252 19.36 4.04 -5.85
C ARG A 252 19.21 4.14 -4.33
N ALA A 253 17.99 4.18 -3.80
CA ALA A 253 17.75 4.19 -2.37
C ALA A 253 18.18 2.86 -1.71
N GLU A 254 17.95 1.72 -2.36
CA GLU A 254 18.44 0.41 -1.95
C GLU A 254 19.99 0.40 -1.89
N GLU A 255 20.65 0.90 -2.93
CA GLU A 255 22.12 0.99 -2.98
C GLU A 255 22.68 1.86 -1.85
N ARG A 256 22.13 3.07 -1.65
CA ARG A 256 22.55 3.98 -0.58
C ARG A 256 22.33 3.38 0.81
N THR A 257 21.16 2.79 1.06
CA THR A 257 20.83 2.22 2.37
C THR A 257 21.65 0.98 2.72
N ARG A 258 22.13 0.24 1.71
CA ARG A 258 23.10 -0.86 1.86
C ARG A 258 24.53 -0.37 2.06
N ALA A 259 24.95 0.67 1.36
CA ALA A 259 26.30 1.24 1.49
C ALA A 259 26.50 1.95 2.84
N TYR A 260 25.44 2.55 3.38
CA TYR A 260 25.43 3.23 4.67
C TYR A 260 24.33 2.65 5.57
N PRO A 261 24.54 1.45 6.15
CA PRO A 261 23.69 1.00 7.24
C PRO A 261 23.81 2.02 8.37
N PRO A 262 22.69 2.43 9.00
CA PRO A 262 22.73 3.47 10.00
C PRO A 262 23.54 2.94 11.18
N ALA A 263 24.33 3.81 11.78
CA ALA A 263 24.99 3.55 13.06
C ALA A 263 23.94 3.53 14.19
N PHE A 264 22.98 2.60 14.13
CA PHE A 264 22.08 2.30 15.24
C PHE A 264 22.43 0.90 15.74
N ASN A 265 23.52 0.85 16.50
CA ASN A 265 23.79 -0.11 17.55
C ASN A 265 24.67 0.61 18.57
N ASN A 266 24.02 1.12 19.61
CA ASN A 266 24.46 1.15 21.01
C ASN A 266 23.28 1.60 21.87
#